data_AF-B4R7W4-F1
#
_entry.id   AF-B4R7W4-F1
#
_cell.length_a   1.000
_cell.length_b   1.000
_cell.length_c   1.000
_cell.angle_alpha   90.00
_cell.angle_beta   90.00
_cell.angle_gamma   90.00
#
_symmetry.space_group_name_H-M   'P 1'
#
loop_
_entity.id
_entity.type
_entity.pdbx_description
1 polymer ?
#
loop_
_entity_poly.entity_id
_entity_poly.type
_entity_poly.pdbx_seq_one_letter_code
_entity_poly.pdbx_strand_id
1 'polypeptide(L)'
;MTGIQVRIVRDHRIEKRRAAIVMQDWLYCYPPTGDVILVPKGYMTDFASIPPLADRLIDVFGDNVEAAVVHDWLYAVGQPGRREAADDLFRYALKEQGVGLVTRNAMHAAVKLGGGGAYGRAGEWDRRFGDPLTGKPLARSPFKRRTSAVVTRLSDCRRMESIAELGRLQSRFGSSQWPRAVR
;
A
#
# COMPACT_ATOMS: atom_id res chain seq x y z
N MET A 1 11.42 -1.34 -11.51
CA MET A 1 10.28 -1.55 -10.57
C MET A 1 8.98 -1.36 -11.33
N THR A 2 7.94 -2.15 -11.04
CA THR A 2 6.63 -1.98 -11.68
C THR A 2 5.92 -0.79 -11.05
N GLY A 3 5.61 0.23 -11.84
CA GLY A 3 4.84 1.39 -11.35
C GLY A 3 3.46 0.97 -10.84
N ILE A 4 3.00 1.62 -9.78
CA ILE A 4 1.63 1.44 -9.29
C ILE A 4 0.62 2.21 -10.15
N GLN A 5 -0.54 1.62 -10.41
CA GLN A 5 -1.68 2.29 -11.03
C GLN A 5 -2.79 2.48 -10.01
N VAL A 6 -3.20 3.72 -9.79
CA VAL A 6 -4.28 4.08 -8.88
C VAL A 6 -5.35 4.92 -9.56
N ARG A 7 -6.59 4.76 -9.12
CA ARG A 7 -7.72 5.62 -9.51
C ARG A 7 -8.17 6.44 -8.33
N ILE A 8 -8.16 7.76 -8.47
CA ILE A 8 -8.68 8.66 -7.44
C ILE A 8 -10.21 8.56 -7.38
N VAL A 9 -10.74 8.40 -6.17
CA VAL A 9 -12.17 8.39 -5.91
C VAL A 9 -12.64 9.81 -5.67
N ARG A 10 -13.57 10.31 -6.50
CA ARG A 10 -14.01 11.72 -6.50
C ARG A 10 -14.86 12.07 -5.28
N ASP A 11 -15.87 11.26 -4.99
CA ASP A 11 -16.93 11.58 -4.01
C ASP A 11 -16.82 10.77 -2.73
N HIS A 12 -15.72 10.04 -2.53
CA HIS A 12 -15.49 9.24 -1.33
C HIS A 12 -14.20 9.66 -0.63
N ARG A 13 -14.29 9.73 0.70
CA ARG A 13 -13.17 10.05 1.57
C ARG A 13 -13.04 9.02 2.67
N ILE A 14 -11.82 8.58 2.92
CA ILE A 14 -11.46 7.78 4.10
C ILE A 14 -10.81 8.77 5.08
N GLU A 15 -11.30 8.80 6.32
CA GLU A 15 -10.81 9.73 7.35
C GLU A 15 -10.71 11.20 6.89
N LYS A 16 -11.68 11.67 6.08
CA LYS A 16 -11.74 13.03 5.47
C LYS A 16 -10.68 13.29 4.39
N ARG A 17 -9.83 12.33 4.05
CA ARG A 17 -8.80 12.42 2.99
C ARG A 17 -9.31 11.85 1.66
N ARG A 18 -8.74 12.31 0.54
CA ARG A 18 -9.06 11.75 -0.78
C ARG A 18 -8.57 10.30 -0.81
N ALA A 19 -9.43 9.39 -1.24
CA ALA A 19 -9.08 7.98 -1.39
C ALA A 19 -8.70 7.65 -2.83
N ALA A 20 -7.87 6.63 -3.02
CA ALA A 20 -7.57 6.04 -4.32
C ALA A 20 -7.70 4.53 -4.27
N ILE A 21 -8.07 3.91 -5.40
CA ILE A 21 -8.18 2.46 -5.56
C ILE A 21 -7.01 1.94 -6.39
N VAL A 22 -6.34 0.90 -5.90
CA VAL A 22 -5.30 0.18 -6.64
C VAL A 22 -5.93 -0.59 -7.80
N MET A 23 -5.46 -0.33 -9.03
CA MET A 23 -6.12 -0.79 -10.26
C MET A 23 -5.76 -2.21 -10.67
N GLN A 24 -4.58 -2.68 -10.25
CA GLN A 24 -4.03 -3.98 -10.56
C GLN A 24 -3.21 -4.49 -9.38
N ASP A 25 -2.98 -5.80 -9.30
CA ASP A 25 -2.06 -6.35 -8.31
C ASP A 25 -0.69 -5.71 -8.44
N TRP A 26 -0.21 -5.18 -7.32
CA TRP A 26 1.07 -4.52 -7.27
C TRP A 26 1.97 -5.23 -6.27
N LEU A 27 3.16 -5.59 -6.75
CA LEU A 27 4.19 -6.26 -5.95
C LEU A 27 5.30 -5.25 -5.64
N TYR A 28 5.58 -5.09 -4.35
CA TYR A 28 6.71 -4.33 -3.85
C TYR A 28 7.69 -5.29 -3.18
N CYS A 29 8.97 -5.21 -3.52
CA CYS A 29 10.02 -5.98 -2.85
C CYS A 29 10.86 -5.04 -2.02
N TYR A 30 10.99 -5.33 -0.73
CA TYR A 30 11.72 -4.53 0.25
C TYR A 30 13.18 -4.99 0.32
N PRO A 31 14.14 -4.27 -0.30
CA PRO A 31 15.52 -4.75 -0.48
C PRO A 31 16.28 -5.12 0.79
N PRO A 32 16.14 -4.42 1.94
CA PRO A 32 16.83 -4.79 3.18
C PRO A 32 16.54 -6.20 3.70
N THR A 33 15.40 -6.81 3.34
CA THR A 33 15.00 -8.14 3.81
C THR A 33 14.65 -9.12 2.70
N GLY A 34 14.44 -8.61 1.47
CA GLY A 34 13.88 -9.38 0.37
C GLY A 34 12.39 -9.68 0.51
N ASP A 35 11.70 -9.14 1.52
CA ASP A 35 10.25 -9.33 1.71
C ASP A 35 9.49 -8.81 0.49
N VAL A 36 8.66 -9.67 -0.12
CA VAL A 36 7.76 -9.31 -1.22
C VAL A 36 6.37 -9.12 -0.65
N ILE A 37 5.82 -7.92 -0.85
CA ILE A 37 4.50 -7.50 -0.43
C ILE A 37 3.60 -7.41 -1.66
N LEU A 38 2.45 -8.07 -1.60
CA LEU A 38 1.39 -7.93 -2.59
C LEU A 38 0.33 -6.98 -2.05
N VAL A 39 0.12 -5.86 -2.74
CA VAL A 39 -1.06 -5.01 -2.58
C VAL A 39 -2.09 -5.44 -3.61
N PRO A 40 -3.26 -5.94 -3.19
CA PRO A 40 -4.25 -6.48 -4.11
C PRO A 40 -4.96 -5.37 -4.88
N LYS A 41 -5.33 -5.69 -6.12
CA LYS A 41 -6.32 -4.91 -6.87
C LYS A 41 -7.57 -4.66 -6.03
N GLY A 42 -8.11 -3.44 -6.08
CA GLY A 42 -9.30 -3.05 -5.31
C GLY A 42 -9.00 -2.48 -3.93
N TYR A 43 -7.75 -2.58 -3.44
CA TYR A 43 -7.36 -1.94 -2.19
C TYR A 43 -7.53 -0.41 -2.25
N MET A 44 -8.07 0.19 -1.19
CA MET A 44 -8.25 1.62 -1.05
C MET A 44 -7.23 2.22 -0.07
N THR A 45 -6.47 3.17 -0.58
CA THR A 45 -5.49 3.99 0.16
C THR A 45 -6.04 5.40 0.36
N ASP A 46 -5.66 6.04 1.45
CA ASP A 46 -6.01 7.42 1.79
C ASP A 46 -4.78 8.30 1.96
N PHE A 47 -3.60 7.73 1.72
CA PHE A 47 -2.29 8.38 1.78
C PHE A 47 -2.07 9.06 3.13
N ALA A 48 -2.59 8.48 4.21
CA ALA A 48 -2.61 9.11 5.53
C ALA A 48 -1.20 9.42 6.08
N SER A 49 -0.21 8.62 5.66
CA SER A 49 1.21 8.76 5.99
C SER A 49 1.89 9.98 5.35
N ILE A 50 1.26 10.63 4.37
CA ILE A 50 1.77 11.83 3.71
C ILE A 50 1.07 13.08 4.29
N PRO A 51 1.79 14.03 4.91
CA PRO A 51 1.16 15.22 5.50
C PRO A 51 0.64 16.18 4.40
N PRO A 52 -0.50 16.87 4.59
CA PRO A 52 -1.06 17.78 3.58
C PRO A 52 -0.18 19.01 3.26
N LEU A 53 0.77 19.36 4.14
CA LEU A 53 1.71 20.45 3.90
C LEU A 53 2.87 20.05 2.97
N ALA A 54 3.02 18.76 2.67
CA ALA A 54 3.91 18.28 1.63
C ALA A 54 3.47 18.78 0.24
N ASP A 55 2.21 19.18 0.06
CA ASP A 55 1.61 19.58 -1.21
C ASP A 55 2.29 20.77 -1.93
N ARG A 56 3.11 21.58 -1.24
CA ARG A 56 3.88 22.68 -1.87
C ARG A 56 5.34 22.33 -2.18
N LEU A 57 5.86 21.25 -1.61
CA LEU A 57 7.28 20.86 -1.70
C LEU A 57 7.49 19.47 -2.30
N ILE A 58 6.43 18.68 -2.36
CA ILE A 58 6.41 17.32 -2.86
C ILE A 58 5.11 17.19 -3.64
N ASP A 59 5.23 16.97 -4.94
CA ASP A 59 4.10 16.72 -5.80
C ASP A 59 3.24 15.61 -5.16
N VAL A 60 1.99 15.94 -4.78
CA VAL A 60 1.08 15.09 -3.98
C VAL A 60 0.77 13.78 -4.70
N PHE A 61 0.98 13.76 -6.02
CA PHE A 61 0.85 12.60 -6.89
C PHE A 61 2.19 12.12 -7.48
N GLY A 62 3.31 12.69 -7.05
CA GLY A 62 4.67 12.31 -7.46
C GLY A 62 5.28 11.25 -6.54
N ASP A 63 6.53 11.48 -6.16
CA ASP A 63 7.52 10.63 -5.51
C ASP A 63 7.16 9.97 -4.15
N ASN A 64 5.88 9.79 -3.82
CA ASN A 64 5.45 9.21 -2.53
C ASN A 64 4.33 8.18 -2.63
N VAL A 65 3.67 8.07 -3.79
CA VAL A 65 2.45 7.26 -3.91
C VAL A 65 2.71 5.80 -3.55
N GLU A 66 3.77 5.20 -4.09
CA GLU A 66 4.13 3.80 -3.81
C GLU A 66 4.41 3.56 -2.33
N ALA A 67 5.20 4.44 -1.69
CA ALA A 67 5.51 4.37 -0.27
C ALA A 67 4.25 4.44 0.59
N ALA A 68 3.34 5.37 0.29
CA ALA A 68 2.10 5.53 1.03
C ALA A 68 1.17 4.33 0.86
N VAL A 69 1.02 3.80 -0.36
CA VAL A 69 0.15 2.63 -0.61
C VAL A 69 0.65 1.39 0.11
N VAL A 70 1.94 1.07 0.04
CA VAL A 70 2.47 -0.12 0.73
C VAL A 70 2.38 0.05 2.24
N HIS A 71 2.57 1.26 2.77
CA HIS A 71 2.43 1.55 4.20
C HIS A 71 1.00 1.38 4.69
N ASP A 72 0.03 2.02 4.02
CA ASP A 72 -1.39 1.90 4.34
C ASP A 72 -1.82 0.42 4.31
N TRP A 73 -1.34 -0.35 3.32
CA TRP A 73 -1.63 -1.78 3.22
C TRP A 73 -1.10 -2.57 4.41
N LEU A 74 0.15 -2.33 4.80
CA LEU A 74 0.76 -2.96 5.98
C LEU A 74 0.00 -2.63 7.26
N TYR A 75 -0.50 -1.39 7.37
CA TYR A 75 -1.32 -0.94 8.48
C TYR A 75 -2.70 -1.58 8.49
N ALA A 76 -3.36 -1.72 7.34
CA ALA A 76 -4.63 -2.40 7.21
C ALA A 76 -4.53 -3.90 7.59
N VAL A 77 -3.44 -4.56 7.16
CA VAL A 77 -3.13 -5.93 7.58
C VAL A 77 -2.88 -6.01 9.08
N GLY A 78 -2.08 -5.08 9.63
CA GLY A 78 -1.88 -4.94 11.07
C GLY A 78 -1.21 -6.15 11.73
N GLN A 79 -0.21 -6.73 11.08
CA GLN A 79 0.47 -7.93 11.57
C GLN A 79 1.08 -7.70 12.97
N PRO A 80 0.77 -8.53 13.99
CA PRO A 80 1.28 -8.33 15.34
C PRO A 80 2.81 -8.22 15.39
N GLY A 81 3.32 -7.20 16.08
CA GLY A 81 4.76 -6.95 16.23
C GLY A 81 5.47 -6.42 14.98
N ARG A 82 4.76 -6.05 13.91
CA ARG A 82 5.36 -5.60 12.64
C ARG A 82 5.10 -4.12 12.31
N ARG A 83 4.58 -3.33 13.24
CA ARG A 83 4.35 -1.89 13.03
C ARG A 83 5.64 -1.15 12.69
N GLU A 84 6.69 -1.35 13.48
CA GLU A 84 7.97 -0.70 13.25
C GLU A 84 8.58 -1.07 11.90
N ALA A 85 8.49 -2.35 11.51
CA ALA A 85 8.93 -2.79 10.19
C ALA A 85 8.14 -2.12 9.06
N ALA A 86 6.84 -1.85 9.25
CA ALA A 86 6.05 -1.11 8.28
C ALA A 86 6.48 0.36 8.16
N ASP A 87 6.76 1.01 9.29
CA ASP A 87 7.22 2.40 9.31
C ASP A 87 8.64 2.54 8.70
N ASP A 88 9.55 1.61 9.00
CA ASP A 88 10.89 1.60 8.43
C ASP A 88 10.87 1.31 6.92
N LEU A 89 9.97 0.42 6.47
CA LEU A 89 9.72 0.16 5.04
C LEU A 89 9.20 1.41 4.34
N PHE A 90 8.27 2.14 4.95
CA PHE A 90 7.79 3.42 4.42
C PHE A 90 8.92 4.42 4.22
N ARG A 91 9.78 4.61 5.23
CA ARG A 91 10.95 5.49 5.11
C ARG A 91 11.89 5.08 3.98
N TYR A 92 12.04 3.78 3.77
CA TYR A 92 12.87 3.24 2.70
C TYR A 92 12.23 3.46 1.33
N ALA A 93 10.93 3.20 1.17
CA ALA A 93 10.22 3.45 -0.07
C ALA A 93 10.24 4.94 -0.44
N LEU A 94 10.08 5.85 0.53
CA LEU A 94 10.27 7.30 0.31
C LEU A 94 11.69 7.61 -0.22
N LYS A 95 12.72 6.93 0.30
CA LYS A 95 14.09 7.07 -0.22
C LYS A 95 14.19 6.61 -1.68
N GLU A 96 13.59 5.47 -2.03
CA GLU A 96 13.63 4.93 -3.40
C GLU A 96 12.96 5.87 -4.40
N GLN A 97 11.89 6.53 -3.97
CA GLN A 97 11.20 7.50 -4.79
C GLN A 97 11.88 8.89 -4.80
N GLY A 98 13.02 9.08 -4.14
CA GLY A 98 13.82 10.31 -4.25
C GLY A 98 13.56 11.36 -3.16
N VAL A 99 12.75 11.04 -2.15
CA VAL A 99 12.46 11.98 -1.05
C VAL A 99 13.71 12.26 -0.24
N GLY A 100 14.00 13.56 -0.08
CA GLY A 100 15.14 14.06 0.67
C GLY A 100 15.21 13.53 2.11
N LEU A 101 16.43 13.38 2.63
CA LEU A 101 16.70 12.76 3.94
C LEU A 101 15.92 13.41 5.09
N VAL A 102 15.87 14.74 5.13
CA VAL A 102 15.15 15.50 6.19
C VAL A 102 13.66 15.19 6.15
N THR A 103 13.05 15.34 4.97
CA THR A 103 11.62 15.15 4.76
C THR A 103 11.18 13.72 5.09
N ARG A 104 11.87 12.69 4.56
CA ARG A 104 11.49 11.30 4.83
C ARG A 104 11.67 10.92 6.30
N ASN A 105 12.68 11.48 6.99
CA ASN A 105 12.87 11.23 8.42
C ASN A 105 11.78 11.90 9.26
N ALA A 106 11.35 13.11 8.88
CA ALA A 106 10.23 13.79 9.54
C ALA A 106 8.91 13.01 9.36
N MET A 107 8.62 12.55 8.14
CA MET A 107 7.44 11.72 7.85
C MET A 107 7.49 10.39 8.60
N HIS A 108 8.66 9.75 8.64
CA HIS A 108 8.88 8.53 9.41
C HIS A 108 8.64 8.72 10.92
N ALA A 109 9.15 9.81 11.49
CA ALA A 109 8.91 10.14 12.89
C ALA A 109 7.40 10.37 13.16
N ALA A 110 6.71 11.05 12.25
CA ALA A 110 5.27 11.30 12.37
C ALA A 110 4.45 9.99 12.41
N VAL A 111 4.74 9.01 11.54
CA VAL A 111 4.03 7.71 11.56
C VAL A 111 4.40 6.87 12.79
N LYS A 112 5.66 6.89 13.25
CA LYS A 112 6.05 6.18 14.48
C LYS A 112 5.33 6.71 15.72
N LEU A 113 5.18 8.03 15.82
CA LEU A 113 4.53 8.71 16.96
C LEU A 113 2.99 8.68 16.89
N GLY A 114 2.40 8.88 15.70
CA GLY A 114 0.95 9.05 15.52
C GLY A 114 0.20 7.83 14.98
N GLY A 115 0.88 6.86 14.38
CA GLY A 115 0.26 5.76 13.64
C GLY A 115 -0.33 4.63 14.51
N GLY A 116 0.01 4.57 15.80
CA GLY A 116 -0.33 3.43 16.67
C GLY A 116 -1.83 3.07 16.69
N GLY A 117 -2.71 4.07 16.70
CA GLY A 117 -4.16 3.86 16.73
C GLY A 117 -4.78 3.39 15.41
N ALA A 118 -4.05 3.49 14.29
CA ALA A 118 -4.52 3.04 12.97
C ALA A 118 -4.07 1.61 12.64
N TYR A 119 -2.98 1.14 13.25
CA TYR A 119 -2.38 -0.16 12.94
C TYR A 119 -3.32 -1.32 13.31
N GLY A 120 -3.81 -2.06 12.32
CA GLY A 120 -4.70 -3.21 12.51
C GLY A 120 -6.06 -2.87 13.13
N ARG A 121 -6.49 -1.59 13.06
CA ARG A 121 -7.72 -1.10 13.69
C ARG A 121 -8.94 -1.95 13.30
N ALA A 122 -9.79 -2.27 14.27
CA ALA A 122 -11.01 -3.04 14.03
C ALA A 122 -11.96 -2.30 13.06
N GLY A 123 -12.52 -3.04 12.10
CA GLY A 123 -13.42 -2.49 11.07
C GLY A 123 -12.73 -1.69 9.96
N GLU A 124 -11.44 -1.36 10.10
CA GLU A 124 -10.63 -0.69 9.07
C GLU A 124 -10.57 -1.53 7.79
N TRP A 125 -10.29 -2.83 7.97
CA TRP A 125 -10.12 -3.78 6.86
C TRP A 125 -11.28 -3.79 5.88
N ASP A 126 -12.52 -3.75 6.39
CA ASP A 126 -13.73 -3.82 5.55
C ASP A 126 -13.96 -2.54 4.74
N ARG A 127 -13.39 -1.41 5.16
CA ARG A 127 -13.52 -0.10 4.49
C ARG A 127 -12.43 0.17 3.46
N ARG A 128 -11.39 -0.66 3.42
CA ARG A 128 -10.19 -0.45 2.60
C ARG A 128 -10.30 -1.09 1.23
N PHE A 129 -11.51 -1.22 0.69
CA PHE A 129 -11.75 -1.94 -0.56
C PHE A 129 -12.87 -1.31 -1.38
N GLY A 130 -12.62 -1.20 -2.69
CA GLY A 130 -13.53 -0.62 -3.66
C GLY A 130 -13.48 -1.36 -5.00
N ASP A 131 -14.46 -1.11 -5.85
CA ASP A 131 -14.49 -1.62 -7.21
C ASP A 131 -13.61 -0.73 -8.12
N PRO A 132 -12.50 -1.27 -8.67
CA PRO A 132 -11.63 -0.52 -9.57
C PRO A 132 -12.31 -0.06 -10.86
N LEU A 133 -13.45 -0.64 -11.27
CA LEU A 133 -14.16 -0.28 -12.49
C LEU A 133 -15.14 0.87 -12.28
N THR A 134 -15.86 0.87 -11.16
CA THR A 134 -16.85 1.92 -10.85
C THR A 134 -16.32 3.02 -9.94
N GLY A 135 -15.20 2.78 -9.24
CA GLY A 135 -14.66 3.68 -8.23
C GLY A 135 -15.47 3.69 -6.92
N LYS A 136 -16.50 2.84 -6.79
CA LYS A 136 -17.35 2.80 -5.60
C LYS A 136 -16.72 1.93 -4.50
N PRO A 137 -16.77 2.35 -3.23
CA PRO A 137 -16.40 1.49 -2.11
C PRO A 137 -17.28 0.23 -2.08
N LEU A 138 -16.71 -0.88 -1.64
CA LEU A 138 -17.48 -2.08 -1.35
C LEU A 138 -18.11 -1.98 0.04
N ALA A 139 -19.24 -2.65 0.23
CA ALA A 139 -19.91 -2.71 1.54
C ALA A 139 -19.09 -3.48 2.60
N ARG A 140 -18.20 -4.38 2.18
CA ARG A 140 -17.30 -5.17 3.03
C ARG A 140 -16.07 -5.62 2.23
N SER A 141 -15.00 -6.03 2.92
CA SER A 141 -13.87 -6.66 2.23
C SER A 141 -14.31 -7.99 1.62
N PRO A 142 -13.93 -8.30 0.37
CA PRO A 142 -14.13 -9.62 -0.21
C PRO A 142 -13.06 -10.61 0.24
N PHE A 143 -12.09 -10.16 1.06
CA PHE A 143 -11.03 -10.99 1.60
C PHE A 143 -11.11 -11.05 3.12
N LYS A 144 -10.80 -12.22 3.69
CA LYS A 144 -10.45 -12.30 5.10
C LYS A 144 -9.17 -11.51 5.35
N ARG A 145 -9.10 -10.79 6.47
CA ARG A 145 -7.88 -10.06 6.86
C ARG A 145 -6.69 -11.02 6.91
N ARG A 146 -5.63 -10.68 6.18
CA ARG A 146 -4.41 -11.48 6.15
C ARG A 146 -3.70 -11.38 7.50
N THR A 147 -3.01 -12.46 7.89
CA THR A 147 -2.12 -12.47 9.05
C THR A 147 -0.75 -11.87 8.73
N SER A 148 -0.37 -11.82 7.44
CA SER A 148 0.87 -11.24 6.92
C SER A 148 0.65 -10.62 5.54
N ALA A 149 1.26 -9.47 5.31
CA ALA A 149 1.31 -8.80 4.00
C ALA A 149 2.42 -9.37 3.10
N VAL A 150 3.47 -9.92 3.71
CA VAL A 150 4.58 -10.57 3.00
C VAL A 150 4.09 -11.90 2.43
N VAL A 151 4.23 -12.08 1.11
CA VAL A 151 3.79 -13.28 0.38
C VAL A 151 4.94 -14.24 0.10
N THR A 152 6.16 -13.73 -0.04
CA THR A 152 7.39 -14.53 -0.21
C THR A 152 8.62 -13.67 0.12
N ARG A 153 9.81 -14.26 0.07
CA ARG A 153 11.08 -13.53 0.05
C ARG A 153 11.88 -13.82 -1.21
N LEU A 154 12.57 -12.81 -1.72
CA LEU A 154 13.55 -12.93 -2.78
C LEU A 154 14.95 -12.76 -2.22
N SER A 155 15.93 -13.45 -2.81
CA SER A 155 17.35 -13.25 -2.50
C SER A 155 17.87 -11.88 -2.95
N ASP A 156 17.23 -11.31 -3.99
CA ASP A 156 17.54 -10.00 -4.53
C ASP A 156 16.27 -9.44 -5.20
N CYS A 157 15.89 -8.20 -4.85
CA CYS A 157 14.73 -7.54 -5.43
C CYS A 157 14.87 -7.20 -6.92
N ARG A 158 16.10 -7.13 -7.46
CA ARG A 158 16.34 -6.97 -8.91
C ARG A 158 15.73 -8.10 -9.74
N ARG A 159 15.46 -9.26 -9.14
CA ARG A 159 14.74 -10.35 -9.81
C ARG A 159 13.34 -9.91 -10.27
N MET A 160 12.70 -8.95 -9.60
CA MET A 160 11.43 -8.40 -10.04
C MET A 160 11.53 -7.54 -11.31
N GLU A 161 12.72 -7.30 -11.86
CA GLU A 161 12.86 -6.66 -13.18
C GLU A 161 12.64 -7.67 -14.32
N SER A 162 12.68 -8.97 -14.02
CA SER A 162 12.38 -10.04 -14.97
C SER A 162 10.87 -10.22 -15.13
N ILE A 163 10.39 -10.12 -16.38
CA ILE A 163 8.99 -10.42 -16.74
C ILE A 163 8.61 -11.84 -16.33
N ALA A 164 9.51 -12.81 -16.46
CA ALA A 164 9.25 -14.20 -16.09
C ALA A 164 9.10 -14.37 -14.56
N GLU A 165 9.92 -13.68 -13.77
CA GLU A 165 9.79 -13.68 -12.31
C GLU A 165 8.50 -13.01 -11.86
N LEU A 166 8.22 -11.80 -12.39
CA LEU A 166 6.98 -11.07 -12.11
C LEU A 166 5.75 -11.90 -12.45
N GLY A 167 5.72 -12.50 -13.65
CA GLY A 167 4.62 -13.35 -14.08
C GLY A 167 4.41 -14.58 -13.19
N ARG A 168 5.51 -15.18 -12.71
CA ARG A 168 5.43 -16.29 -11.74
C ARG A 168 4.91 -15.85 -10.37
N LEU A 169 5.33 -14.69 -9.87
CA LEU A 169 4.85 -14.15 -8.60
C LEU A 169 3.36 -13.78 -8.70
N GLN A 170 2.95 -13.13 -9.80
CA GLN A 170 1.56 -12.77 -10.05
C GLN A 170 0.67 -14.00 -10.23
N SER A 171 1.10 -15.04 -10.95
CA SER A 171 0.30 -16.25 -11.12
C SER A 171 0.14 -17.02 -9.81
N ARG A 172 1.17 -17.01 -8.95
CA ARG A 172 1.16 -17.72 -7.66
C ARG A 172 0.40 -16.98 -6.55
N PHE A 173 0.53 -15.66 -6.49
CA PHE A 173 0.05 -14.85 -5.36
C PHE A 173 -1.04 -13.84 -5.72
N GLY A 174 -1.25 -13.55 -7.01
CA GLY A 174 -2.17 -12.52 -7.47
C GLY A 174 -3.60 -12.71 -6.97
N SER A 175 -4.30 -11.59 -6.80
CA SER A 175 -5.67 -11.48 -6.31
C SER A 175 -6.73 -11.70 -7.40
N SER A 176 -6.38 -12.47 -8.45
CA SER A 176 -7.01 -12.54 -9.79
C SER A 176 -8.51 -12.81 -9.88
N GLN A 177 -9.25 -12.87 -8.77
CA GLN A 177 -10.71 -12.95 -8.73
C GLN A 177 -11.29 -12.01 -7.66
N TRP A 178 -11.17 -10.71 -7.88
CA TRP A 178 -12.05 -9.70 -7.28
C TRP A 178 -13.43 -9.78 -7.96
N PRO A 179 -14.56 -9.76 -7.22
CA PRO A 179 -15.71 -10.59 -7.53
C PRO A 179 -16.26 -10.29 -8.93
N ARG A 180 -16.42 -11.33 -9.75
CA ARG A 180 -17.66 -11.40 -10.54
C ARG A 180 -18.76 -11.25 -9.49
N ALA A 181 -19.60 -10.24 -9.64
CA ALA A 181 -20.76 -10.05 -8.78
C ALA A 181 -21.32 -11.43 -8.40
N VAL A 182 -21.41 -11.71 -7.10
CA VAL A 182 -22.24 -12.83 -6.66
C VAL A 182 -23.61 -12.51 -7.24
N ARG A 183 -24.04 -13.32 -8.21
CA ARG A 183 -25.39 -13.21 -8.77
C ARG A 183 -26.40 -13.44 -7.67
#